data_AF-A0AAW4BKV2-F1
#
_entry.id   AF-A0AAW4BKV2-F1
#
_cell.length_a   1.000
_cell.length_b   1.000
_cell.length_c   1.000
_cell.angle_alpha   90.00
_cell.angle_beta   90.00
_cell.angle_gamma   90.00
#
_symmetry.space_group_name_H-M   'P 1'
#
loop_
_entity.id
_entity.type
_entity.pdbx_description
1 polymer ?
#
loop_
_entity_poly.entity_id
_entity_poly.type
_entity_poly.pdbx_seq_one_letter_code
_entity_poly.pdbx_strand_id
1 'polypeptide(L)'
;MIMQFPVPYQDELLSSVLARFILRQGINADKQALEVLFGSRNFVPSSIFQGHIQLLLSNVGHIWNISPEQVIDDHSLLGVFKPFMDVARCDAQKQELIVGNKNQSLTSIGINASKLIWPQRFRYCPVCLKYDLDTLGETYWRRHFQLPGMSCCSIHSCLLVESDISIHSSQRHAFVVPHYEKSKFLSVGAAMVESDTNQTVLSKQIYRLL
;
A
#
# COMPACT_ATOMS: atom_id res chain seq x y z
N MET A 1 -17.95 -10.97 13.51
CA MET A 1 -18.41 -9.81 12.73
C MET A 1 -17.63 -8.60 13.18
N ILE A 2 -16.98 -7.88 12.26
CA ILE A 2 -16.19 -6.69 12.58
C ILE A 2 -17.16 -5.54 12.86
N MET A 3 -16.93 -4.79 13.95
CA MET A 3 -17.81 -3.68 14.37
C MET A 3 -17.21 -2.29 14.10
N GLN A 4 -15.91 -2.23 13.84
CA GLN A 4 -15.21 -0.99 13.48
C GLN A 4 -14.15 -1.32 12.43
N PHE A 5 -14.01 -0.46 11.43
CA PHE A 5 -12.97 -0.56 10.41
C PHE A 5 -12.35 0.83 10.18
N PRO A 6 -11.03 0.96 9.96
CA PRO A 6 -10.41 2.26 9.74
C PRO A 6 -10.97 2.93 8.48
N VAL A 7 -11.19 4.24 8.56
CA VAL A 7 -11.42 5.05 7.37
C VAL A 7 -10.08 5.17 6.63
N PRO A 8 -9.99 4.75 5.36
CA PRO A 8 -8.77 4.90 4.58
C PRO A 8 -8.39 6.37 4.41
N TYR A 9 -7.10 6.68 4.51
CA TYR A 9 -6.59 8.01 4.17
C TYR A 9 -6.40 8.18 2.67
N GLN A 10 -6.20 9.43 2.25
CA GLN A 10 -5.92 9.75 0.86
C GLN A 10 -4.67 9.01 0.38
N ASP A 11 -4.83 8.32 -0.74
CA ASP A 11 -3.77 7.54 -1.40
C ASP A 11 -3.13 6.47 -0.51
N GLU A 12 -3.91 5.87 0.41
CA GLU A 12 -3.45 4.78 1.28
C GLU A 12 -3.52 3.42 0.58
N LEU A 13 -2.47 2.59 0.72
CA LEU A 13 -2.49 1.19 0.28
C LEU A 13 -3.49 0.37 1.10
N LEU A 14 -4.18 -0.59 0.47
CA LEU A 14 -5.10 -1.49 1.18
C LEU A 14 -4.39 -2.24 2.32
N SER A 15 -3.17 -2.71 2.08
CA SER A 15 -2.34 -3.36 3.09
C SER A 15 -2.06 -2.49 4.32
N SER A 16 -1.97 -1.16 4.14
CA SER A 16 -1.81 -0.19 5.24
C SER A 16 -3.09 -0.03 6.05
N VAL A 17 -4.25 0.06 5.38
CA VAL A 17 -5.56 0.11 6.05
C VAL A 17 -5.74 -1.14 6.93
N LEU A 18 -5.42 -2.31 6.38
CA LEU A 18 -5.49 -3.59 7.10
C LEU A 18 -4.49 -3.65 8.27
N ALA A 19 -3.26 -3.17 8.08
CA ALA A 19 -2.26 -3.09 9.14
C ALA A 19 -2.73 -2.21 10.30
N ARG A 20 -3.34 -1.05 10.01
CA ARG A 20 -3.90 -0.16 11.03
C ARG A 20 -5.08 -0.79 11.77
N PHE A 21 -5.95 -1.50 11.06
CA PHE A 21 -7.01 -2.29 11.71
C PHE A 21 -6.42 -3.28 12.70
N ILE A 22 -5.44 -4.09 12.27
CA ILE A 22 -4.79 -5.12 13.10
C ILE A 22 -4.15 -4.50 14.35
N LEU A 23 -3.45 -3.37 14.17
CA LEU A 23 -2.82 -2.64 15.27
C LEU A 23 -3.86 -2.14 16.28
N ARG A 24 -4.95 -1.51 15.82
CA ARG A 24 -6.03 -1.00 16.69
C ARG A 24 -6.75 -2.11 17.45
N GLN A 25 -6.87 -3.29 16.84
CA GLN A 25 -7.47 -4.47 17.48
C GLN A 25 -6.50 -5.22 18.40
N GLY A 26 -5.21 -4.87 18.42
CA GLY A 26 -4.20 -5.56 19.23
C GLY A 26 -3.97 -7.03 18.82
N ILE A 27 -4.19 -7.37 17.55
CA ILE A 27 -4.03 -8.73 17.05
C ILE A 27 -2.55 -8.98 16.76
N ASN A 28 -1.91 -9.82 17.58
CA ASN A 28 -0.47 -10.09 17.46
C ASN A 28 -0.14 -11.26 16.51
N ALA A 29 -1.12 -12.08 16.15
CA ALA A 29 -0.92 -13.27 15.33
C ALA A 29 -1.44 -13.06 13.91
N ASP A 30 -0.53 -13.05 12.92
CA ASP A 30 -0.85 -12.81 11.51
C ASP A 30 -1.99 -13.69 10.98
N LYS A 31 -1.95 -14.99 11.28
CA LYS A 31 -3.00 -15.92 10.82
C LYS A 31 -4.35 -15.65 11.48
N GLN A 32 -4.35 -15.13 12.71
CA GLN A 32 -5.59 -14.70 13.36
C GLN A 32 -6.12 -13.43 12.69
N ALA A 33 -5.25 -12.49 12.31
CA ALA A 33 -5.65 -11.32 11.55
C ALA A 33 -6.27 -11.69 10.20
N LEU A 34 -5.68 -12.65 9.47
CA LEU A 34 -6.25 -13.15 8.21
C LEU A 34 -7.62 -13.79 8.39
N GLU A 35 -7.80 -14.60 9.44
CA GLU A 35 -9.10 -15.18 9.79
C GLU A 35 -10.14 -14.08 10.07
N VAL A 36 -9.79 -13.07 10.84
CA VAL A 36 -10.71 -11.98 11.21
C VAL A 36 -11.11 -11.15 10.00
N LEU A 37 -10.13 -10.80 9.15
CA LEU A 37 -10.34 -9.91 8.00
C LEU A 37 -10.99 -10.62 6.81
N PHE A 38 -10.62 -11.88 6.54
CA PHE A 38 -10.97 -12.59 5.30
C PHE A 38 -11.72 -13.90 5.52
N GLY A 39 -11.89 -14.36 6.76
CA GLY A 39 -12.47 -15.69 7.04
C GLY A 39 -11.62 -16.85 6.52
N SER A 40 -10.33 -16.63 6.27
CA SER A 40 -9.41 -17.62 5.72
C SER A 40 -7.97 -17.37 6.16
N ARG A 41 -7.21 -18.45 6.35
CA ARG A 41 -5.78 -18.43 6.71
C ARG A 41 -4.87 -18.96 5.60
N ASN A 42 -5.45 -19.33 4.47
CA ASN A 42 -4.83 -20.20 3.47
C ASN A 42 -4.24 -19.44 2.27
N PHE A 43 -3.92 -18.16 2.46
CA PHE A 43 -3.30 -17.35 1.42
C PHE A 43 -2.22 -16.44 2.00
N VAL A 44 -1.32 -16.01 1.12
CA VAL A 44 -0.24 -15.07 1.43
C VAL A 44 -0.70 -13.68 1.01
N PRO A 45 -0.89 -12.73 1.95
CA PRO A 45 -1.19 -11.35 1.61
C PRO A 45 -0.07 -10.70 0.81
N SER A 46 -0.41 -9.64 0.08
CA SER A 46 0.52 -8.87 -0.74
C SER A 46 0.49 -7.42 -0.30
N SER A 47 1.67 -6.86 -0.04
CA SER A 47 1.85 -5.47 0.39
C SER A 47 1.35 -4.46 -0.63
N ILE A 48 1.44 -4.77 -1.93
CA ILE A 48 1.15 -3.83 -3.03
C ILE A 48 -0.13 -4.21 -3.80
N PHE A 49 -0.37 -5.51 -3.96
CA PHE A 49 -1.50 -6.05 -4.72
C PHE A 49 -2.30 -7.01 -3.85
N GLN A 50 -2.88 -6.47 -2.77
CA GLN A 50 -3.70 -7.26 -1.87
C GLN A 50 -4.97 -7.72 -2.59
N GLY A 51 -5.11 -9.03 -2.77
CA GLY A 51 -6.33 -9.65 -3.31
C GLY A 51 -7.30 -10.08 -2.22
N HIS A 52 -8.20 -10.99 -2.61
CA HIS A 52 -9.29 -11.52 -1.78
C HIS A 52 -10.27 -10.42 -1.33
N ILE A 53 -10.47 -9.41 -2.16
CA ILE A 53 -11.28 -8.22 -1.80
C ILE A 53 -12.73 -8.61 -1.53
N GLN A 54 -13.29 -9.59 -2.25
CA GLN A 54 -14.65 -10.05 -1.98
C GLN A 54 -14.80 -10.65 -0.58
N LEU A 55 -13.79 -11.41 -0.13
CA LEU A 55 -13.78 -11.98 1.22
C LEU A 55 -13.66 -10.89 2.28
N LEU A 56 -12.79 -9.90 2.06
CA LEU A 56 -12.71 -8.73 2.94
C LEU A 56 -14.07 -8.04 3.04
N LEU A 57 -14.69 -7.70 1.91
CA LEU A 57 -15.96 -6.97 1.88
C LEU A 57 -17.14 -7.79 2.41
N SER A 58 -17.10 -9.13 2.38
CA SER A 58 -18.10 -9.94 3.10
C SER A 58 -18.04 -9.76 4.63
N ASN A 59 -16.89 -9.34 5.17
CA ASN A 59 -16.68 -9.16 6.61
C ASN A 59 -16.78 -7.69 7.07
N VAL A 60 -16.52 -6.73 6.18
CA VAL A 60 -16.49 -5.29 6.51
C VAL A 60 -17.45 -4.42 5.69
N GLY A 61 -18.09 -4.96 4.64
CA GLY A 61 -18.90 -4.20 3.69
C GLY A 61 -20.13 -3.54 4.31
N HIS A 62 -20.60 -4.02 5.47
CA HIS A 62 -21.67 -3.36 6.24
C HIS A 62 -21.22 -2.07 6.94
N ILE A 63 -19.91 -1.82 7.06
CA ILE A 63 -19.32 -0.60 7.65
C ILE A 63 -18.60 0.22 6.59
N TRP A 64 -17.88 -0.45 5.69
CA TRP A 64 -17.13 0.16 4.60
C TRP A 64 -17.87 -0.06 3.29
N ASN A 65 -18.82 0.83 3.01
CA ASN A 65 -19.67 0.77 1.82
C ASN A 65 -18.89 1.24 0.57
N ILE A 66 -18.12 0.32 -0.01
CA ILE A 66 -17.28 0.53 -1.20
C ILE A 66 -17.42 -0.67 -2.14
N SER A 67 -17.42 -0.46 -3.46
CA SER A 67 -17.42 -1.57 -4.42
C SER A 67 -16.06 -2.26 -4.46
N PRO A 68 -15.98 -3.56 -4.78
CA PRO A 68 -14.70 -4.25 -4.96
C PRO A 68 -13.77 -3.55 -5.97
N GLU A 69 -14.32 -3.02 -7.05
CA GLU A 69 -13.58 -2.28 -8.09
C GLU A 69 -13.03 -0.97 -7.55
N GLN A 70 -13.81 -0.23 -6.75
CA GLN A 70 -13.36 0.99 -6.10
C GLN A 70 -12.22 0.71 -5.11
N VAL A 71 -12.27 -0.39 -4.35
CA VAL A 71 -11.15 -0.81 -3.50
C VAL A 71 -9.86 -0.97 -4.32
N ILE A 72 -9.95 -1.55 -5.51
CA ILE A 72 -8.78 -1.71 -6.39
C ILE A 72 -8.29 -0.36 -6.90
N ASP A 73 -9.20 0.46 -7.42
CA ASP A 73 -8.84 1.74 -8.05
C ASP A 73 -8.26 2.73 -7.02
N ASP A 74 -8.78 2.74 -5.79
CA ASP A 74 -8.40 3.70 -4.74
C ASP A 74 -7.29 3.17 -3.81
N HIS A 75 -7.12 1.86 -3.68
CA HIS A 75 -6.23 1.26 -2.66
C HIS A 75 -5.22 0.22 -3.20
N SER A 76 -5.12 0.05 -4.52
CA SER A 76 -4.06 -0.76 -5.16
C SER A 76 -3.18 0.07 -6.10
N LEU A 77 -2.10 -0.53 -6.61
CA LEU A 77 -1.28 0.05 -7.67
C LEU A 77 -1.70 -0.38 -9.08
N LEU A 78 -2.80 -1.12 -9.25
CA LEU A 78 -3.21 -1.62 -10.57
C LEU A 78 -3.53 -0.48 -11.55
N GLY A 79 -4.07 0.64 -11.05
CA GLY A 79 -4.43 1.82 -11.87
C GLY A 79 -3.27 2.33 -12.73
N VAL A 80 -2.04 2.29 -12.21
CA VAL A 80 -0.84 2.76 -12.92
C VAL A 80 -0.54 1.93 -14.18
N PHE A 81 -0.97 0.67 -14.21
CA PHE A 81 -0.75 -0.21 -15.37
C PHE A 81 -1.84 -0.07 -16.43
N LYS A 82 -2.97 0.56 -16.10
CA LYS A 82 -4.13 0.69 -17.02
C LYS A 82 -3.77 1.31 -18.38
N PRO A 83 -2.90 2.34 -18.49
CA PRO A 83 -2.50 2.89 -19.79
C PRO A 83 -1.63 1.95 -20.63
N PHE A 84 -1.04 0.92 -20.01
CA PHE A 84 -0.06 0.01 -20.61
C PHE A 84 -0.59 -1.42 -20.79
N MET A 85 -1.89 -1.65 -20.54
CA MET A 85 -2.54 -2.95 -20.65
C MET A 85 -3.82 -2.85 -21.46
N ASP A 86 -4.11 -3.90 -22.22
CA ASP A 86 -5.41 -4.03 -22.88
C ASP A 86 -6.54 -4.10 -21.84
N VAL A 87 -7.70 -3.51 -22.18
CA VAL A 87 -8.86 -3.43 -21.28
C VAL A 87 -9.26 -4.80 -20.74
N ALA A 88 -9.36 -5.81 -21.63
CA ALA A 88 -9.70 -7.18 -21.23
C ALA A 88 -8.69 -7.79 -20.25
N ARG A 89 -7.40 -7.48 -20.40
CA ARG A 89 -6.36 -7.93 -19.48
C ARG A 89 -6.48 -7.21 -18.13
N CYS A 90 -6.75 -5.90 -18.14
CA CYS A 90 -6.99 -5.13 -16.92
C CYS A 90 -8.18 -5.66 -16.15
N ASP A 91 -9.30 -5.94 -16.82
CA ASP A 91 -10.51 -6.49 -16.21
C ASP A 91 -10.26 -7.88 -15.61
N ALA A 92 -9.53 -8.74 -16.33
CA ALA A 92 -9.11 -10.05 -15.80
C ALA A 92 -8.26 -9.91 -14.52
N GLN A 93 -7.35 -8.94 -14.48
CA GLN A 93 -6.54 -8.66 -13.28
C GLN A 93 -7.37 -8.10 -12.12
N LYS A 94 -8.36 -7.25 -12.41
CA LYS A 94 -9.33 -6.80 -11.39
C LYS A 94 -10.08 -7.99 -10.80
N GLN A 95 -10.64 -8.86 -11.65
CA GLN A 95 -11.35 -10.05 -11.19
C GLN A 95 -10.45 -10.99 -10.38
N GLU A 96 -9.18 -11.14 -10.76
CA GLU A 96 -8.20 -11.90 -9.98
C GLU A 96 -8.03 -11.33 -8.56
N LEU A 97 -7.92 -10.00 -8.41
CA LEU A 97 -7.84 -9.36 -7.08
C LEU A 97 -9.13 -9.48 -6.26
N ILE A 98 -10.30 -9.52 -6.93
CA ILE A 98 -11.60 -9.60 -6.24
C ILE A 98 -11.85 -11.01 -5.71
N VAL A 99 -11.82 -12.02 -6.59
CA VAL A 99 -12.26 -13.40 -6.29
C VAL A 99 -11.16 -14.46 -6.40
N GLY A 100 -9.93 -14.09 -6.78
CA GLY A 100 -8.85 -15.04 -7.00
C GLY A 100 -8.48 -15.83 -5.74
N ASN A 101 -8.27 -17.14 -5.91
CA ASN A 101 -7.89 -18.03 -4.81
C ASN A 101 -6.43 -17.83 -4.37
N LYS A 102 -5.57 -17.29 -5.24
CA LYS A 102 -4.14 -17.04 -4.98
C LYS A 102 -3.82 -15.60 -5.36
N ASN A 103 -2.94 -14.96 -4.60
CA ASN A 103 -2.37 -13.65 -4.95
C ASN A 103 -1.21 -13.84 -5.95
N GLN A 104 -1.51 -14.16 -7.21
CA GLN A 104 -0.50 -14.27 -8.29
C GLN A 104 -0.32 -12.96 -9.07
N SER A 105 -1.02 -11.90 -8.69
CA SER A 105 -1.10 -10.61 -9.39
C SER A 105 0.26 -10.00 -9.73
N LEU A 106 1.28 -10.13 -8.87
CA LEU A 106 2.64 -9.66 -9.18
C LEU A 106 3.23 -10.33 -10.44
N THR A 107 2.94 -11.62 -10.64
CA THR A 107 3.41 -12.39 -11.80
C THR A 107 2.55 -12.13 -13.03
N SER A 108 1.22 -12.11 -12.88
CA SER A 108 0.27 -11.95 -14.00
C SER A 108 0.22 -10.51 -14.56
N ILE A 109 0.44 -9.50 -13.73
CA ILE A 109 0.64 -8.09 -14.17
C ILE A 109 1.97 -7.94 -14.94
N GLY A 110 2.91 -8.89 -14.79
CA GLY A 110 4.19 -8.87 -15.48
C GLY A 110 5.23 -7.98 -14.80
N ILE A 111 5.07 -7.68 -13.50
CA ILE A 111 6.05 -6.93 -12.72
C ILE A 111 7.41 -7.65 -12.74
N ASN A 112 7.40 -8.97 -12.58
CA ASN A 112 8.62 -9.78 -12.61
C ASN A 112 9.29 -9.82 -14.00
N ALA A 113 8.52 -9.61 -15.07
CA ALA A 113 9.03 -9.55 -16.45
C ALA A 113 9.44 -8.13 -16.87
N SER A 114 9.13 -7.13 -16.04
CA SER A 114 9.44 -5.73 -16.30
C SER A 114 10.91 -5.43 -16.00
N LYS A 115 11.48 -4.47 -16.75
CA LYS A 115 12.80 -3.90 -16.45
C LYS A 115 12.75 -2.81 -15.37
N LEU A 116 11.55 -2.48 -14.88
CA LEU A 116 11.37 -1.48 -13.83
C LEU A 116 11.92 -2.00 -12.50
N ILE A 117 12.73 -1.17 -11.85
CA ILE A 117 13.28 -1.47 -10.53
C ILE A 117 12.23 -1.10 -9.48
N TRP A 118 11.63 -2.11 -8.88
CA TRP A 118 10.68 -1.94 -7.79
C TRP A 118 11.40 -1.73 -6.46
N PRO A 119 10.88 -0.85 -5.59
CA PRO A 119 11.43 -0.70 -4.25
C PRO A 119 11.32 -2.03 -3.50
N GLN A 120 12.40 -2.41 -2.81
CA GLN A 120 12.42 -3.62 -1.99
C GLN A 120 11.90 -3.36 -0.57
N ARG A 121 11.94 -2.09 -0.15
CA ARG A 121 11.50 -1.62 1.16
C ARG A 121 10.46 -0.53 1.00
N PHE A 122 9.54 -0.43 1.96
CA PHE A 122 8.56 0.63 1.92
C PHE A 122 9.24 1.99 2.02
N ARG A 123 8.75 2.95 1.22
CA ARG A 123 9.26 4.31 1.18
C ARG A 123 8.27 5.30 1.75
N TYR A 124 8.79 6.38 2.32
CA TYR A 124 7.99 7.47 2.85
C TYR A 124 8.66 8.82 2.63
N CYS A 125 7.85 9.88 2.64
CA CYS A 125 8.34 11.25 2.72
C CYS A 125 8.45 11.63 4.21
N PRO A 126 9.61 12.13 4.69
CA PRO A 126 9.78 12.50 6.10
C PRO A 126 8.87 13.67 6.52
N VAL A 127 8.58 14.59 5.60
CA VAL A 127 7.67 15.71 5.85
C VAL A 127 6.22 15.24 5.96
N CYS A 128 5.76 14.38 5.04
CA CYS A 128 4.43 13.76 5.14
C CYS A 128 4.28 12.97 6.43
N LEU A 129 5.28 12.14 6.77
CA LEU A 129 5.25 11.33 7.99
C LEU A 129 5.16 12.22 9.24
N LYS A 130 5.91 13.33 9.29
CA LYS A 130 5.81 14.30 10.38
C LYS A 130 4.40 14.86 10.50
N TYR A 131 3.89 15.36 9.39
CA TYR A 131 2.58 15.97 9.31
C TYR A 131 1.47 14.99 9.75
N ASP A 132 1.53 13.74 9.29
CA ASP A 132 0.57 12.70 9.67
C ASP A 132 0.60 12.44 11.18
N LEU A 133 1.79 12.32 11.78
CA LEU A 133 1.90 12.09 13.22
C LEU A 133 1.40 13.29 14.04
N ASP A 134 1.72 14.50 13.60
CA ASP A 134 1.30 15.74 14.29
C ASP A 134 -0.21 15.97 14.18
N THR A 135 -0.86 15.54 13.10
CA THR A 135 -2.28 15.83 12.81
C THR A 135 -3.24 14.66 13.04
N LEU A 136 -2.78 13.43 12.80
CA LEU A 136 -3.58 12.20 12.85
C LEU A 136 -3.19 11.30 14.04
N GLY A 137 -1.99 11.49 14.60
CA GLY A 137 -1.43 10.63 15.65
C GLY A 137 -0.90 9.28 15.15
N GLU A 138 -0.99 9.01 13.85
CA GLU A 138 -0.49 7.82 13.17
C GLU A 138 -0.09 8.17 11.72
N THR A 139 0.63 7.27 11.06
CA THR A 139 1.03 7.41 9.65
C THR A 139 0.66 6.14 8.88
N TYR A 140 0.71 6.20 7.55
CA TYR A 140 0.28 5.12 6.67
C TYR A 140 1.18 4.97 5.43
N TRP A 141 1.12 3.81 4.78
CA TRP A 141 1.83 3.60 3.51
C TRP A 141 1.04 4.21 2.35
N ARG A 142 1.57 5.31 1.82
CA ARG A 142 1.05 5.91 0.59
C ARG A 142 1.41 5.07 -0.63
N ARG A 143 0.43 4.91 -1.52
CA ARG A 143 0.54 4.12 -2.76
C ARG A 143 1.63 4.65 -3.66
N HIS A 144 1.59 5.94 -3.99
CA HIS A 144 2.52 6.53 -4.96
C HIS A 144 3.99 6.40 -4.57
N PHE A 145 4.30 6.44 -3.28
CA PHE A 145 5.68 6.26 -2.81
C PHE A 145 6.22 4.85 -3.09
N GLN A 146 5.39 3.85 -3.39
CA GLN A 146 5.84 2.48 -3.66
C GLN A 146 6.00 2.18 -5.16
N LEU A 147 5.76 3.14 -6.05
CA LEU A 147 5.89 2.94 -7.49
C LEU A 147 7.35 3.02 -7.96
N PRO A 148 7.76 2.21 -8.95
CA PRO A 148 9.07 2.36 -9.57
C PRO A 148 9.22 3.76 -10.19
N GLY A 149 10.43 4.33 -10.13
CA GLY A 149 10.71 5.67 -10.66
C GLY A 149 10.25 6.84 -9.78
N MET A 150 9.43 6.61 -8.76
CA MET A 150 9.11 7.63 -7.74
C MET A 150 10.29 7.78 -6.79
N SER A 151 11.12 8.80 -6.97
CA SER A 151 12.26 9.08 -6.09
C SER A 151 12.00 10.20 -5.09
N CYS A 152 10.99 11.04 -5.33
CA CYS A 152 10.70 12.19 -4.49
C CYS A 152 9.20 12.33 -4.18
N CYS A 153 8.89 13.13 -3.17
CA CYS A 153 7.53 13.54 -2.87
C CYS A 153 7.06 14.59 -3.86
N SER A 154 5.89 14.39 -4.49
CA SER A 154 5.29 15.34 -5.43
C SER A 154 4.81 16.64 -4.77
N ILE A 155 4.56 16.59 -3.46
CA ILE A 155 4.06 17.70 -2.63
C ILE A 155 5.24 18.50 -2.02
N HIS A 156 6.21 17.80 -1.43
CA HIS A 156 7.29 18.41 -0.66
C HIS A 156 8.63 18.52 -1.40
N SER A 157 8.75 17.97 -2.61
CA SER A 157 9.98 18.05 -3.42
C SER A 157 11.26 17.62 -2.69
N CYS A 158 11.13 16.62 -1.82
CA CYS A 158 12.25 15.99 -1.13
C CYS A 158 12.36 14.51 -1.53
N LEU A 159 13.56 13.95 -1.44
CA LEU A 159 13.78 12.53 -1.70
C LEU A 159 12.98 11.66 -0.72
N LEU A 160 12.48 10.53 -1.22
CA LEU A 160 11.84 9.51 -0.40
C LEU A 160 12.90 8.74 0.38
N VAL A 161 12.57 8.38 1.62
CA VAL A 161 13.42 7.59 2.50
C VAL A 161 12.92 6.14 2.48
N GLU A 162 13.84 5.19 2.37
CA GLU A 162 13.54 3.76 2.56
C GLU A 162 13.44 3.45 4.06
N SER A 163 12.36 2.80 4.47
CA SER A 163 12.20 2.25 5.82
C SER A 163 13.02 0.96 5.99
N ASP A 164 13.13 0.47 7.22
CA ASP A 164 13.72 -0.85 7.51
C ASP A 164 12.77 -2.03 7.16
N ILE A 165 11.57 -1.73 6.67
CA ILE A 165 10.51 -2.71 6.44
C ILE A 165 10.51 -3.14 4.97
N SER A 166 10.72 -4.44 4.74
CA SER A 166 10.63 -5.03 3.40
C SER A 166 9.20 -5.06 2.89
N ILE A 167 9.00 -4.71 1.61
CA ILE A 167 7.72 -4.90 0.91
C ILE A 167 7.41 -6.40 0.77
N HIS A 168 8.44 -7.20 0.54
CA HIS A 168 8.39 -8.66 0.51
C HIS A 168 8.83 -9.20 1.87
N SER A 169 7.93 -9.14 2.86
CA SER A 169 8.24 -9.56 4.23
C SER A 169 8.64 -11.04 4.32
N SER A 170 9.62 -11.35 5.17
CA SER A 170 9.93 -12.74 5.55
C SER A 170 8.79 -13.38 6.35
N GLN A 171 8.02 -12.57 7.08
CA GLN A 171 6.76 -12.95 7.70
C GLN A 171 5.65 -12.88 6.66
N ARG A 172 5.48 -13.98 5.92
CA ARG A 172 4.61 -14.04 4.73
C ARG A 172 3.13 -13.71 4.98
N HIS A 173 2.66 -13.64 6.22
CA HIS A 173 1.26 -13.37 6.54
C HIS A 173 1.05 -12.01 7.23
N ALA A 174 2.11 -11.25 7.47
CA ALA A 174 2.05 -10.00 8.22
C ALA A 174 1.58 -8.83 7.35
N PHE A 175 0.69 -8.00 7.90
CA PHE A 175 0.48 -6.63 7.45
C PHE A 175 1.23 -5.70 8.39
N VAL A 176 2.04 -4.80 7.82
CA VAL A 176 3.00 -3.99 8.59
C VAL A 176 2.60 -2.52 8.55
N VAL A 177 2.52 -1.90 9.72
CA VAL A 177 2.35 -0.44 9.83
C VAL A 177 3.70 0.26 9.62
N PRO A 178 3.73 1.53 9.21
CA PRO A 178 4.97 2.30 9.23
C PRO A 178 5.46 2.44 10.67
N HIS A 179 6.64 1.90 10.96
CA HIS A 179 7.22 2.00 12.29
C HIS A 179 7.79 3.40 12.52
N TYR A 180 7.33 4.05 13.58
CA TYR A 180 7.84 5.35 14.00
C TYR A 180 8.79 5.18 15.20
N GLU A 181 10.10 5.26 14.95
CA GLU A 181 11.06 5.46 16.04
C GLU A 181 11.35 6.95 16.18
N LYS A 182 10.88 7.53 17.29
CA LYS A 182 11.11 8.95 17.64
C LYS A 182 12.62 9.32 17.63
N SER A 183 13.50 8.36 17.95
CA SER A 183 14.96 8.51 17.88
C SER A 183 15.50 8.66 16.46
N LYS A 184 15.01 7.87 15.49
CA LYS A 184 15.36 8.00 14.06
C LYS A 184 14.74 9.23 13.42
N PHE A 185 13.60 9.69 13.93
CA PHE A 185 12.93 10.86 13.40
C PHE A 185 13.74 12.16 13.61
N LEU A 186 14.41 12.29 14.76
CA LEU A 186 15.29 13.43 15.06
C LEU A 186 16.54 13.47 14.16
N SER A 187 17.04 12.31 13.70
CA SER A 187 18.14 12.26 12.73
C SER A 187 17.66 12.50 11.29
N VAL A 188 16.45 12.07 10.93
CA VAL A 188 15.88 12.29 9.58
C VAL A 188 15.44 13.74 9.36
N GLY A 189 14.98 14.44 10.41
CA GLY A 189 14.75 15.89 10.36
C GLY A 189 15.99 16.71 10.03
N ALA A 190 17.19 16.14 10.23
CA ALA A 190 18.47 16.74 9.85
C ALA A 190 18.97 16.34 8.45
N ALA A 191 18.27 15.45 7.74
CA ALA A 191 18.68 14.90 6.44
C ALA A 191 17.57 15.00 5.38
N MET A 192 16.85 16.13 5.34
CA MET A 192 16.01 16.46 4.19
C MET A 192 16.91 16.76 2.99
N VAL A 193 16.95 15.83 2.04
CA VAL A 193 17.63 16.03 0.76
C VAL A 193 16.61 16.52 -0.25
N GLU A 194 16.83 17.72 -0.79
CA GLU A 194 16.02 18.26 -1.87
C GLU A 194 16.19 17.40 -3.13
N SER A 195 15.09 17.16 -3.83
CA SER A 195 15.14 16.49 -5.14
C SER A 195 15.43 17.49 -6.24
N ASP A 196 16.10 17.05 -7.31
CA ASP A 196 16.29 17.91 -8.48
C ASP A 196 14.98 18.12 -9.26
N THR A 197 15.01 19.07 -10.21
CA THR A 197 13.85 19.45 -11.03
C THR A 197 13.32 18.27 -11.86
N ASN A 198 14.21 17.44 -12.42
CA ASN A 198 13.82 16.32 -13.28
C ASN A 198 13.15 15.21 -12.47
N GLN A 199 13.70 14.88 -11.30
CA GLN A 199 13.10 13.94 -10.34
C GLN A 199 11.71 14.40 -9.89
N THR A 200 11.57 15.70 -9.62
CA THR A 200 10.28 16.30 -9.24
C THR A 200 9.25 16.22 -10.35
N VAL A 201 9.64 16.55 -11.59
CA VAL A 201 8.75 16.48 -12.76
C VAL A 201 8.32 15.04 -13.03
N LEU A 202 9.26 14.10 -13.04
CA LEU A 202 8.95 12.68 -13.23
C LEU A 202 8.00 12.17 -12.15
N SER A 203 8.25 12.46 -10.88
CA SER A 203 7.40 12.01 -9.77
C SER A 203 5.98 12.60 -9.87
N LYS A 204 5.85 13.86 -10.32
CA LYS A 204 4.53 14.46 -10.60
C LYS A 204 3.82 13.80 -11.78
N GLN A 205 4.55 13.38 -12.82
CA GLN A 205 3.97 12.66 -13.97
C GLN A 205 3.48 11.27 -13.57
N ILE A 206 4.29 10.52 -12.82
CA ILE A 206 3.89 9.20 -12.32
C ILE A 206 2.69 9.31 -11.38
N TYR A 207 2.65 10.31 -10.50
CA TYR A 207 1.52 10.53 -9.60
C TYR A 207 0.19 10.75 -10.33
N ARG A 208 0.20 11.32 -11.54
CA ARG A 208 -1.01 11.52 -12.37
C ARG A 208 -1.56 10.22 -12.99
N LEU A 209 -0.83 9.11 -12.89
CA LEU A 209 -1.28 7.80 -13.38
C LEU A 209 -2.09 7.02 -12.33
N LEU A 210 -2.12 7.50 -11.08
CA LEU A 210 -2.97 6.99 -10.01
C LEU A 210 -4.33 7.69 -10.03
#